data_AF-A0AAW2ECI0-F1
#
_entry.id   AF-A0AAW2ECI0-F1
#
_cell.length_a   1.000
_cell.length_b   1.000
_cell.length_c   1.000
_cell.angle_alpha   90.00
_cell.angle_beta   90.00
_cell.angle_gamma   90.00
#
_symmetry.space_group_name_H-M   'P 1'
#
loop_
_entity.id
_entity.type
_entity.pdbx_description
1 polymer ?
#
loop_
_entity_poly.entity_id
_entity_poly.type
_entity_poly.pdbx_seq_one_letter_code
_entity_poly.pdbx_strand_id
1 'polypeptide(L)'
;MLIYNYVSPVDGPTWNEYAQAILDINKIYPVHKAIYLPLNISFKSKALYTICFWLGCFIPALFIDVATMCMNHTPRLWKMCIKINKFSQILEPFSNNEWTFSTDNVCAMWERITKEDQQLFNFDMNGFDWTKYFINLYQGIRLYVLDENDSTLEISRKKYKRFYCLHQMIKAIFLFVGVWVVWIIFQKMFV
;
A
#
# COMPACT_ATOMS: atom_id res chain seq x y z
N MET A 1 -20.46 -27.71 -20.64
CA MET A 1 -19.94 -26.45 -21.21
C MET A 1 -18.47 -26.35 -20.83
N LEU A 2 -17.54 -26.20 -21.77
CA LEU A 2 -16.15 -25.90 -21.43
C LEU A 2 -16.05 -24.46 -20.92
N ILE A 3 -15.30 -24.26 -19.84
CA ILE A 3 -15.05 -22.93 -19.25
C ILE A 3 -13.56 -22.63 -19.41
N TYR A 4 -13.25 -21.48 -20.00
CA TYR A 4 -11.88 -21.00 -20.18
C TYR A 4 -11.61 -19.90 -19.16
N ASN A 5 -10.94 -20.25 -18.06
CA ASN A 5 -10.56 -19.28 -17.04
C ASN A 5 -9.23 -18.64 -17.42
N TYR A 6 -9.23 -17.32 -17.61
CA TYR A 6 -8.02 -16.53 -17.78
C TYR A 6 -7.67 -15.86 -16.46
N VAL A 7 -6.58 -16.31 -15.84
CA VAL A 7 -6.11 -15.86 -14.53
C VAL A 7 -4.62 -15.60 -14.62
N SER A 8 -4.13 -14.65 -13.82
CA SER A 8 -2.69 -14.39 -13.72
C SER A 8 -1.92 -15.68 -13.45
N PRO A 9 -0.75 -15.87 -14.07
CA PRO A 9 0.06 -17.06 -13.90
C PRO A 9 0.57 -17.19 -12.46
N VAL A 10 0.99 -18.41 -12.11
CA VAL A 10 1.45 -18.76 -10.75
C VAL A 10 2.70 -17.96 -10.33
N ASP A 11 3.47 -17.44 -11.29
CA ASP A 11 4.65 -16.60 -11.06
C ASP A 11 4.31 -15.10 -10.85
N GLY A 12 3.03 -14.76 -10.74
CA GLY A 12 2.59 -13.41 -10.37
C GLY A 12 3.07 -13.00 -8.97
N PRO A 13 3.24 -11.68 -8.72
CA PRO A 13 3.74 -11.18 -7.45
C PRO A 13 2.73 -11.40 -6.32
N THR A 14 3.24 -11.76 -5.15
CA THR A 14 2.47 -11.83 -3.91
C THR A 14 1.97 -10.44 -3.49
N TRP A 15 0.92 -10.39 -2.66
CA TRP A 15 0.41 -9.12 -2.11
C TRP A 15 1.48 -8.29 -1.40
N ASN A 16 2.44 -8.94 -0.73
CA ASN A 16 3.55 -8.25 -0.08
C ASN A 16 4.53 -7.67 -1.11
N GLU A 17 4.91 -8.42 -2.14
CA GLU A 17 5.79 -7.92 -3.22
C GLU A 17 5.14 -6.76 -3.98
N TYR A 18 3.86 -6.89 -4.32
CA TYR A 18 3.08 -5.80 -4.91
C TYR A 18 3.15 -4.54 -4.03
N ALA A 19 2.85 -4.68 -2.74
CA ALA A 19 2.81 -3.52 -1.85
C ALA A 19 4.20 -2.90 -1.64
N GLN A 20 5.27 -3.69 -1.58
CA GLN A 20 6.64 -3.16 -1.52
C GLN A 20 7.02 -2.44 -2.82
N ALA A 21 6.69 -3.02 -3.99
CA ALA A 21 6.94 -2.38 -5.28
C ALA A 21 6.25 -1.02 -5.37
N ILE A 22 4.99 -0.91 -4.93
CA ILE A 22 4.28 0.37 -4.90
C ILE A 22 4.92 1.38 -3.95
N LEU A 23 5.42 0.95 -2.78
CA LEU A 23 6.15 1.83 -1.86
C LEU A 23 7.46 2.33 -2.46
N ASP A 24 8.19 1.46 -3.18
CA ASP A 24 9.43 1.83 -3.85
C ASP A 24 9.20 2.79 -5.01
N ILE A 25 8.17 2.54 -5.82
CA ILE A 25 7.75 3.46 -6.89
C ILE A 25 7.32 4.80 -6.30
N ASN A 26 6.62 4.82 -5.16
CA ASN A 26 6.21 6.06 -4.47
C ASN A 26 7.41 6.92 -4.02
N LYS A 27 8.56 6.32 -3.68
CA LYS A 27 9.80 7.07 -3.37
C LYS A 27 10.26 7.90 -4.57
N ILE A 28 10.08 7.37 -5.78
CA ILE A 28 10.50 8.00 -7.04
C ILE A 28 9.42 8.97 -7.55
N TYR A 29 8.16 8.57 -7.41
CA TYR A 29 6.95 9.26 -7.89
C TYR A 29 5.98 9.58 -6.73
N PRO A 30 6.36 10.42 -5.76
CA PRO A 30 5.48 10.72 -4.63
C PRO A 30 4.26 11.54 -5.07
N VAL A 31 3.15 11.33 -4.36
CA VAL A 31 1.87 12.02 -4.58
C VAL A 31 1.90 13.39 -3.89
N HIS A 32 1.48 14.44 -4.60
CA HIS A 32 1.47 15.82 -4.12
C HIS A 32 0.51 16.00 -2.94
N LYS A 33 -0.70 15.45 -3.07
CA LYS A 33 -1.76 15.51 -2.05
C LYS A 33 -1.54 14.59 -0.84
N ALA A 34 -0.40 13.90 -0.74
CA ALA A 34 -0.09 13.05 0.41
C ALA A 34 -0.06 13.84 1.74
N ILE A 35 -0.71 13.29 2.77
CA ILE A 35 -0.79 13.91 4.11
C ILE A 35 0.32 13.36 5.03
N TYR A 36 0.78 12.13 4.78
CA TYR A 36 1.86 11.49 5.53
C TYR A 36 2.65 10.52 4.64
N LEU A 37 3.75 9.99 5.16
CA LEU A 37 4.54 8.94 4.51
C LEU A 37 3.69 7.66 4.38
N PRO A 38 3.56 7.05 3.19
CA PRO A 38 2.88 5.78 3.06
C PRO A 38 3.68 4.68 3.77
N LEU A 39 2.99 3.89 4.58
CA LEU A 39 3.55 2.77 5.32
C LEU A 39 2.73 1.53 5.01
N ASN A 40 3.38 0.38 4.90
CA ASN A 40 2.71 -0.91 4.83
C ASN A 40 3.04 -1.71 6.09
N ILE A 41 2.02 -1.97 6.90
CA ILE A 41 2.11 -2.82 8.09
C ILE A 41 0.98 -3.83 8.00
N SER A 42 1.35 -5.10 7.87
CA SER A 42 0.41 -6.21 7.83
C SER A 42 0.31 -6.87 9.21
N PHE A 43 -0.90 -7.21 9.64
CA PHE A 43 -1.17 -7.84 10.93
C PHE A 43 -1.87 -9.18 10.72
N LYS A 44 -1.41 -10.22 11.42
CA LYS A 44 -2.06 -11.54 11.38
C LYS A 44 -3.36 -11.62 12.19
N SER A 45 -3.51 -10.74 13.20
CA SER A 45 -4.69 -10.71 14.07
C SER A 45 -5.52 -9.46 13.80
N LYS A 46 -6.83 -9.67 13.62
CA LYS A 46 -7.81 -8.59 13.46
C LYS A 46 -7.90 -7.68 14.68
N ALA A 47 -7.72 -8.23 15.88
CA ALA A 47 -7.69 -7.44 17.11
C ALA A 47 -6.47 -6.51 17.15
N LEU A 48 -5.28 -7.03 16.82
CA LEU A 48 -4.06 -6.22 16.74
C LEU A 48 -4.18 -5.13 15.67
N TYR A 49 -4.66 -5.49 14.48
CA TYR A 49 -4.95 -4.51 13.42
C TYR A 49 -5.86 -3.39 13.92
N THR A 50 -6.96 -3.74 14.60
CA THR A 50 -7.94 -2.77 15.07
C THR A 50 -7.32 -1.82 16.09
N ILE A 51 -6.60 -2.34 17.09
CA ILE A 51 -5.91 -1.53 18.10
C ILE A 51 -4.89 -0.60 17.43
N CYS A 52 -4.03 -1.12 16.57
CA CYS A 52 -3.01 -0.32 15.88
C CYS A 52 -3.62 0.72 14.94
N PHE A 53 -4.72 0.40 14.24
CA PHE A 53 -5.41 1.34 13.37
C PHE A 53 -6.09 2.46 14.16
N TRP A 54 -6.69 2.15 15.32
CA TRP A 54 -7.23 3.17 16.22
C TRP A 54 -6.15 4.11 16.76
N LEU A 55 -5.05 3.54 17.25
CA LEU A 55 -3.91 4.33 17.76
C LEU A 55 -3.21 5.14 16.66
N GLY A 56 -3.10 4.60 15.45
CA GLY A 56 -2.34 5.20 14.35
C GLY A 56 -3.13 6.12 13.42
N CYS A 57 -4.44 5.89 13.25
CA CYS A 57 -5.29 6.71 12.37
C CYS A 57 -6.30 7.53 13.16
N PHE A 58 -7.19 6.89 13.93
CA PHE A 58 -8.34 7.56 14.53
C PHE A 58 -7.96 8.56 15.64
N ILE A 59 -7.06 8.18 16.55
CA ILE A 59 -6.63 9.06 17.64
C ILE A 59 -5.91 10.31 17.07
N PRO A 60 -4.90 10.19 16.20
CA PRO A 60 -4.27 11.35 15.58
C PRO A 60 -5.26 12.19 14.76
N ALA A 61 -6.14 11.55 14.00
CA ALA A 61 -7.17 12.24 13.23
C ALA A 61 -8.10 13.08 14.11
N LEU A 62 -8.52 12.55 15.27
CA LEU A 62 -9.35 13.26 16.24
C LEU A 62 -8.64 14.52 16.76
N PHE A 63 -7.39 14.38 17.23
CA PHE A 63 -6.63 15.52 17.75
C PHE A 63 -6.44 16.62 16.71
N ILE A 64 -6.07 16.23 15.48
CA ILE A 64 -5.84 17.20 14.40
C ILE A 64 -7.15 17.84 13.95
N ASP A 65 -8.24 17.08 13.82
CA ASP A 65 -9.54 17.62 13.42
C ASP A 65 -10.11 18.57 14.49
N VAL A 66 -9.94 18.27 15.79
CA VAL A 66 -10.32 19.18 16.89
C VAL A 66 -9.50 20.48 16.83
N ALA A 67 -8.18 20.39 16.67
CA ALA A 67 -7.32 21.57 16.52
C ALA A 67 -7.72 22.41 15.29
N THR A 68 -8.04 21.73 14.18
CA THR A 68 -8.51 22.36 12.93
C THR A 68 -9.85 23.07 13.13
N MET A 69 -10.78 22.47 13.90
CA MET A 69 -12.05 23.10 14.27
C MET A 69 -11.84 24.33 15.15
N CYS A 70 -10.92 24.28 16.13
CA CYS A 70 -10.56 25.45 16.94
C CYS A 70 -9.99 26.61 16.11
N MET A 71 -9.38 26.31 14.96
CA MET A 71 -8.88 27.29 13.99
C MET A 71 -9.93 27.69 12.93
N ASN A 72 -11.21 27.37 13.12
CA ASN A 72 -12.31 27.62 12.17
C ASN A 72 -12.10 26.99 10.78
N HIS A 73 -11.36 25.89 10.70
CA HIS A 73 -11.18 25.11 9.47
C HIS A 73 -12.01 23.82 9.49
N THR A 74 -12.30 23.28 8.31
CA THR A 74 -13.11 22.06 8.19
C THR A 74 -12.31 20.79 8.56
N PRO A 75 -12.78 19.97 9.51
CA PRO A 75 -12.16 18.68 9.86
C PRO A 75 -12.38 17.66 8.74
N ARG A 76 -11.35 16.86 8.42
CA ARG A 76 -11.38 15.92 7.28
C ARG A 76 -10.72 14.57 7.57
N LEU A 77 -9.81 14.49 8.54
CA LEU A 77 -9.00 13.29 8.75
C LEU A 77 -9.81 12.15 9.34
N TRP A 78 -10.76 12.43 10.23
CA TRP A 78 -11.63 11.40 10.79
C TRP A 78 -12.44 10.70 9.69
N LYS A 79 -13.04 11.48 8.79
CA LYS A 79 -13.78 10.97 7.62
C LYS A 79 -12.87 10.15 6.70
N MET A 80 -11.60 10.55 6.56
CA MET A 80 -10.62 9.79 5.79
C MET A 80 -10.30 8.44 6.44
N CYS A 81 -10.05 8.39 7.75
CA CYS A 81 -9.81 7.13 8.48
C CYS A 81 -11.00 6.17 8.37
N ILE A 82 -12.25 6.66 8.44
CA ILE A 82 -13.45 5.83 8.22
C ILE A 82 -13.42 5.20 6.82
N LYS A 83 -13.14 5.99 5.78
CA LYS A 83 -13.08 5.49 4.39
C LYS A 83 -12.00 4.44 4.23
N ILE A 84 -10.81 4.68 4.79
CA ILE A 84 -9.69 3.73 4.74
C ILE A 84 -10.06 2.42 5.44
N ASN A 85 -10.62 2.48 6.65
CA ASN A 85 -11.05 1.29 7.38
C ASN A 85 -12.11 0.49 6.61
N LYS A 86 -13.12 1.18 6.06
CA LYS A 86 -14.16 0.52 5.25
C LYS A 86 -13.56 -0.14 4.01
N PHE A 87 -12.66 0.53 3.31
CA PHE A 87 -11.99 -0.04 2.14
C PHE A 87 -11.13 -1.26 2.51
N SER A 88 -10.40 -1.19 3.63
CA SER A 88 -9.62 -2.32 4.14
C SER A 88 -10.49 -3.53 4.47
N GLN A 89 -11.68 -3.33 5.04
CA GLN A 89 -12.63 -4.42 5.32
C GLN A 89 -13.19 -5.05 4.03
N ILE A 90 -13.44 -4.23 3.00
CA ILE A 90 -13.92 -4.73 1.70
C ILE A 90 -12.83 -5.56 1.02
N LEU A 91 -11.55 -5.15 1.14
CA LEU A 91 -10.42 -5.85 0.54
C LEU A 91 -9.96 -7.09 1.33
N GLU A 92 -10.25 -7.15 2.64
CA GLU A 92 -9.84 -8.25 3.54
C GLU A 92 -10.01 -9.66 2.94
N PRO A 93 -11.18 -10.07 2.38
CA PRO A 93 -11.35 -11.42 1.82
C PRO A 93 -10.55 -11.66 0.54
N PHE A 94 -10.17 -10.62 -0.20
CA PHE A 94 -9.39 -10.73 -1.44
C PHE A 94 -7.88 -10.73 -1.17
N SER A 95 -7.45 -10.02 -0.12
CA SER A 95 -6.03 -9.90 0.22
C SER A 95 -5.53 -10.99 1.16
N ASN A 96 -6.41 -11.60 1.98
CA ASN A 96 -6.01 -12.60 2.97
C ASN A 96 -6.25 -14.06 2.55
N ASN A 97 -6.99 -14.28 1.47
CA ASN A 97 -7.26 -15.62 0.96
C ASN A 97 -6.51 -15.82 -0.35
N GLU A 98 -6.00 -17.03 -0.54
CA GLU A 98 -5.47 -17.48 -1.82
C GLU A 98 -6.62 -18.04 -2.67
N TRP A 99 -6.70 -17.59 -3.92
CA TRP A 99 -7.72 -18.01 -4.85
C TRP A 99 -7.06 -18.76 -5.99
N THR A 100 -7.26 -20.07 -6.04
CA THR A 100 -6.75 -20.93 -7.11
C THR A 100 -7.85 -21.22 -8.11
N PHE A 101 -7.57 -20.99 -9.38
CA PHE A 101 -8.47 -21.31 -10.49
C PHE A 101 -7.75 -22.26 -11.44
N SER A 102 -8.45 -23.29 -11.93
CA SER A 102 -7.90 -24.16 -12.99
C SER A 102 -7.87 -23.39 -14.31
N THR A 103 -6.68 -23.36 -14.93
CA THR A 103 -6.40 -22.78 -16.24
C THR A 103 -6.17 -23.85 -17.31
N ASP A 104 -6.41 -25.12 -17.00
CA ASP A 104 -6.06 -26.28 -17.84
C ASP A 104 -6.63 -26.18 -19.26
N ASN A 105 -7.88 -25.70 -19.39
CA ASN A 105 -8.52 -25.52 -20.69
C ASN A 105 -7.86 -24.41 -21.52
N VAL A 106 -7.42 -23.32 -20.89
CA VAL A 106 -6.72 -22.22 -21.57
C VAL A 106 -5.32 -22.66 -21.99
N CYS A 107 -4.59 -23.37 -21.13
CA CYS A 107 -3.28 -23.94 -21.47
C CYS A 107 -3.38 -24.93 -22.64
N ALA A 108 -4.31 -25.88 -22.57
CA ALA A 108 -4.53 -26.86 -23.66
C ALA A 108 -4.99 -26.20 -24.97
N MET A 109 -5.76 -25.11 -24.88
CA MET A 109 -6.12 -24.31 -26.06
C MET A 109 -4.91 -23.59 -26.64
N TRP A 110 -4.11 -22.93 -25.78
CA TRP A 110 -2.91 -22.21 -26.18
C TRP A 110 -1.94 -23.12 -26.95
N GLU A 111 -1.71 -24.34 -26.46
CA GLU A 111 -0.84 -25.34 -27.10
C GLU A 111 -1.35 -25.84 -28.48
N ARG A 112 -2.65 -25.74 -28.74
CA ARG A 112 -3.27 -26.18 -30.00
C ARG A 112 -3.32 -25.09 -31.07
N ILE A 113 -3.23 -23.83 -30.67
CA ILE A 113 -3.27 -22.68 -31.58
C ILE A 113 -1.94 -22.58 -32.32
N THR A 114 -1.99 -22.10 -33.57
CA THR A 114 -0.79 -21.92 -34.40
C THR A 114 0.13 -20.83 -33.84
N LYS A 115 1.41 -20.85 -34.20
CA LYS A 115 2.36 -19.84 -33.72
C LYS A 115 2.00 -18.44 -34.23
N GLU A 116 1.43 -18.35 -35.43
CA GLU A 116 0.97 -17.10 -36.02
C GLU A 116 -0.15 -16.47 -35.18
N ASP A 117 -1.14 -17.26 -34.78
CA ASP A 117 -2.26 -16.80 -33.96
C ASP A 117 -1.82 -16.50 -32.51
N GLN A 118 -0.89 -17.27 -31.95
CA GLN A 118 -0.28 -16.97 -30.65
C GLN A 118 0.42 -15.60 -30.66
N GLN A 119 1.10 -15.25 -31.76
CA GLN A 119 1.75 -13.94 -31.90
C GLN A 119 0.74 -12.81 -32.05
N LEU A 120 -0.34 -13.03 -32.82
CA LEU A 120 -1.42 -12.06 -33.02
C LEU A 120 -2.20 -11.80 -31.72
N PHE A 121 -2.42 -12.83 -30.91
CA PHE A 121 -3.22 -12.78 -29.69
C PHE A 121 -2.41 -13.24 -28.48
N ASN A 122 -1.29 -12.56 -28.22
CA ASN A 122 -0.46 -12.89 -27.07
C ASN A 122 -1.13 -12.47 -25.75
N PHE A 123 -1.86 -13.39 -25.14
CA PHE A 123 -2.38 -13.29 -23.78
C PHE A 123 -1.57 -14.15 -22.80
N ASP A 124 -0.50 -14.81 -23.24
CA ASP A 124 0.37 -15.51 -22.30
C ASP A 124 1.13 -14.48 -21.45
N MET A 125 0.94 -14.57 -20.14
CA MET A 125 1.58 -13.69 -19.16
C MET A 125 2.90 -14.28 -18.64
N ASN A 126 3.33 -15.44 -19.12
CA ASN A 126 4.65 -15.99 -18.79
C ASN A 126 5.75 -14.99 -19.17
N GLY A 127 6.58 -14.60 -18.19
CA GLY A 127 7.63 -13.60 -18.40
C GLY A 127 7.12 -12.15 -18.52
N PHE A 128 5.88 -11.88 -18.11
CA PHE A 128 5.32 -10.54 -18.06
C PHE A 128 6.15 -9.63 -17.14
N ASP A 129 6.47 -8.42 -17.62
CA ASP A 129 7.24 -7.43 -16.86
C ASP A 129 6.35 -6.73 -15.83
N TRP A 130 6.15 -7.39 -14.68
CA TRP A 130 5.39 -6.87 -13.55
C TRP A 130 5.94 -5.53 -13.03
N THR A 131 7.26 -5.32 -13.10
CA THR A 131 7.89 -4.09 -12.62
C THR A 131 7.46 -2.91 -13.50
N LYS A 132 7.59 -3.04 -14.83
CA LYS A 132 7.15 -2.03 -15.78
C LYS A 132 5.65 -1.80 -15.69
N TYR A 133 4.87 -2.87 -15.52
CA TYR A 133 3.43 -2.76 -15.32
C TYR A 133 3.09 -1.91 -14.08
N PHE A 134 3.70 -2.18 -12.92
CA PHE A 134 3.44 -1.41 -11.71
C PHE A 134 3.86 0.04 -11.80
N ILE A 135 4.99 0.34 -12.46
CA ILE A 135 5.41 1.72 -12.73
C ILE A 135 4.36 2.45 -13.57
N ASN A 136 3.94 1.84 -14.68
CA ASN A 136 2.95 2.43 -15.59
C ASN A 136 1.59 2.59 -14.91
N LEU A 137 1.13 1.57 -14.17
CA LEU A 137 -0.11 1.62 -13.40
C LEU A 137 -0.07 2.78 -12.40
N TYR A 138 1.01 2.89 -11.63
CA TYR A 138 1.14 3.90 -10.60
C TYR A 138 1.24 5.32 -11.18
N GLN A 139 1.99 5.51 -12.28
CA GLN A 139 2.01 6.79 -13.01
C GLN A 139 0.63 7.13 -13.59
N GLY A 140 -0.10 6.14 -14.13
CA GLY A 140 -1.46 6.31 -14.61
C GLY A 140 -2.43 6.74 -13.49
N ILE A 141 -2.32 6.16 -12.30
CA ILE A 141 -3.10 6.59 -11.12
C ILE A 141 -2.79 8.05 -10.78
N ARG A 142 -1.51 8.44 -10.77
CA ARG A 142 -1.12 9.84 -10.51
C ARG A 142 -1.74 10.79 -11.53
N LEU A 143 -1.60 10.48 -12.81
CA LEU A 143 -2.04 11.36 -13.89
C LEU A 143 -3.57 11.42 -13.99
N TYR A 144 -4.24 10.27 -14.04
CA TYR A 144 -5.66 10.19 -14.41
C TYR A 144 -6.62 10.12 -13.23
N VAL A 145 -6.20 9.58 -12.08
CA VAL A 145 -7.07 9.44 -10.90
C VAL A 145 -6.86 10.58 -9.92
N LEU A 146 -5.60 10.98 -9.71
CA LEU A 146 -5.24 12.02 -8.75
C LEU A 146 -5.13 13.43 -9.37
N ASP A 147 -5.15 13.49 -10.70
CA ASP A 147 -4.99 14.71 -11.49
C ASP A 147 -3.66 15.42 -11.15
N GLU A 148 -2.58 14.64 -11.09
CA GLU A 148 -1.23 15.11 -10.78
C GLU A 148 -0.28 14.86 -11.97
N ASN A 149 0.13 15.93 -12.65
CA ASN A 149 1.12 15.86 -13.70
C ASN A 149 2.56 16.01 -13.16
N ASP A 150 3.54 15.83 -14.04
CA ASP A 150 4.96 15.85 -13.67
C ASP A 150 5.48 17.23 -13.22
N SER A 151 4.76 18.32 -13.48
CA SER A 151 5.16 19.65 -12.97
C SER A 151 5.15 19.71 -11.43
N THR A 152 4.31 18.89 -10.78
CA THR A 152 4.22 18.81 -9.32
C THR A 152 5.25 17.88 -8.68
N LEU A 153 5.94 17.06 -9.48
CA LEU A 153 6.75 15.93 -9.01
C LEU A 153 7.94 16.36 -8.14
N GLU A 154 8.64 17.43 -8.51
CA GLU A 154 9.76 17.93 -7.70
C GLU A 154 9.31 18.43 -6.33
N ILE A 155 8.18 19.13 -6.29
CA ILE A 155 7.57 19.62 -5.04
C ILE A 155 7.19 18.43 -4.16
N SER A 156 6.57 17.41 -4.76
CA SER A 156 6.20 16.17 -4.08
C SER A 156 7.41 15.42 -3.53
N ARG A 157 8.54 15.39 -4.26
CA ARG A 157 9.80 14.78 -3.78
C ARG A 157 10.39 15.53 -2.59
N LYS A 158 10.38 16.86 -2.61
CA LYS A 158 10.82 17.67 -1.46
C LYS A 158 9.93 17.42 -0.23
N LYS A 159 8.61 17.36 -0.44
CA LYS A 159 7.64 17.04 0.61
C LYS A 159 7.83 15.63 1.17
N TYR A 160 8.04 14.65 0.30
CA TYR A 160 8.33 13.27 0.70
C TYR A 160 9.59 13.17 1.58
N LYS A 161 10.69 13.84 1.20
CA LYS A 161 11.91 13.88 2.02
C LYS A 161 11.66 14.45 3.42
N ARG A 162 10.83 15.49 3.54
CA ARG A 162 10.44 16.06 4.84
C ARG A 162 9.65 15.05 5.67
N PHE A 163 8.66 14.39 5.07
CA PHE A 163 7.90 13.33 5.77
C PHE A 163 8.77 12.15 6.17
N TYR A 164 9.71 11.73 5.32
CA TYR A 164 10.66 10.68 5.66
C TYR A 164 11.53 11.07 6.85
N CYS A 165 12.11 12.29 6.84
CA CYS A 165 12.91 12.80 7.95
C CYS A 165 12.09 12.85 9.26
N LEU A 166 10.87 13.41 9.20
CA LEU A 166 9.95 13.45 10.33
C LEU A 166 9.66 12.05 10.88
N HIS A 167 9.38 11.09 10.00
CA HIS A 167 9.12 9.71 10.38
C HIS A 167 10.34 9.05 11.05
N GLN A 168 11.55 9.27 10.52
CA GLN A 168 12.78 8.75 11.15
C GLN A 168 13.05 9.38 12.51
N MET A 169 12.81 10.69 12.67
CA MET A 169 12.92 11.35 13.98
C MET A 169 11.93 10.77 14.99
N ILE A 170 10.68 10.57 14.59
CA ILE A 170 9.65 9.94 15.44
C ILE A 170 10.10 8.53 15.85
N LYS A 171 10.57 7.70 14.91
CA LYS A 171 11.09 6.36 15.20
C LYS A 171 12.28 6.40 16.18
N ALA A 172 13.22 7.32 15.99
CA ALA A 172 14.36 7.48 16.88
C ALA A 172 13.93 7.89 18.30
N ILE A 173 12.96 8.80 18.42
CA ILE A 173 12.38 9.20 19.71
C ILE A 173 11.72 8.00 20.40
N PHE A 174 10.89 7.23 19.68
CA PHE A 174 10.25 6.04 20.25
C PHE A 174 11.27 4.99 20.71
N LEU A 175 12.33 4.75 19.93
CA LEU A 175 13.41 3.84 20.31
C LEU A 175 14.15 4.35 21.56
N PHE A 176 14.48 5.64 21.61
CA PHE A 176 15.12 6.25 22.76
C PHE A 176 14.28 6.12 24.03
N VAL A 177 12.99 6.44 23.96
CA VAL A 177 12.04 6.30 25.08
C VAL A 177 11.95 4.83 25.51
N GLY A 178 11.91 3.88 24.57
CA GLY A 178 11.89 2.45 24.87
C GLY A 178 13.13 2.00 25.66
N VAL A 179 14.32 2.38 25.18
CA VAL A 179 15.60 2.07 25.87
C VAL A 179 15.64 2.72 27.26
N TRP A 180 15.20 3.98 27.37
CA TRP A 180 15.14 4.71 28.63
C TRP A 180 14.23 4.04 29.67
N VAL A 181 13.05 3.56 29.25
CA VAL A 181 12.12 2.85 30.13
C VAL A 181 12.71 1.52 30.61
N VAL A 182 13.32 0.74 29.70
CA VAL A 182 13.99 -0.52 30.06
C VAL A 182 15.13 -0.27 31.05
N TRP A 183 15.90 0.80 30.85
CA TRP A 183 16.96 1.21 31.76
C TRP A 183 16.43 1.52 33.17
N ILE A 184 15.34 2.29 33.27
CA ILE A 184 14.70 2.59 34.57
C ILE A 184 14.23 1.31 35.27
N ILE A 185 13.62 0.38 34.53
CA ILE A 185 13.15 -0.90 35.10
C ILE A 185 14.34 -1.72 35.61
N PHE A 186 15.43 -1.79 34.82
CA PHE A 186 16.65 -2.49 35.21
C PHE A 186 17.26 -1.90 36.49
N GLN A 187 17.36 -0.57 36.59
CA GLN A 187 17.85 0.08 37.81
C GLN A 187 16.99 -0.22 39.04
N LYS A 188 15.68 -0.39 38.88
CA LYS A 188 14.77 -0.74 39.99
C LYS A 188 14.77 -2.22 40.38
N MET A 189 15.26 -3.11 39.50
CA MET A 189 15.30 -4.56 39.78
C MET A 189 16.60 -5.01 40.46
N PHE A 190 17.69 -4.25 40.30
CA PHE A 190 19.03 -4.56 40.82
C PHE A 190 19.48 -3.63 41.96
N VAL A 191 18.53 -2.88 42.54
CA VAL A 191 18.64 -2.15 43.82
C VAL A 191 17.60 -2.72 44.77
#